data_AF-A0A7Z9UNP8-F1
#
_entry.id   AF-A0A7Z9UNP8-F1
#
_cell.length_a   1.000
_cell.length_b   1.000
_cell.length_c   1.000
_cell.angle_alpha   90.00
_cell.angle_beta   90.00
_cell.angle_gamma   90.00
#
_symmetry.space_group_name_H-M   'P 1'
#
loop_
_entity.id
_entity.type
_entity.pdbx_description
1 polymer ?
#
loop_
_entity_poly.entity_id
_entity_poly.type
_entity_poly.pdbx_seq_one_letter_code
_entity_poly.pdbx_strand_id
1 'polypeptide(L)'
;MLTIQNPKTFDWANMSLSDCCEGNAMDSYFTLKLFDLICDKLDPNTFYLVEKVLAEANPIFADIEYQGMPVDSVALKSVGKQLRDKNIDDTDNLYAFKQVLKTDNISSTKDLIEILYTREGGFELYPPDKTNKGKPSVSAPTLKLLLEFVNEELAKK
;
A
#
# COMPACT_ATOMS: atom_id res chain seq x y z
N MET A 1 -26.30 -12.71 -1.75
CA MET A 1 -25.44 -11.60 -2.15
C MET A 1 -25.74 -11.25 -3.59
N LEU A 2 -26.30 -10.06 -3.84
CA LEU A 2 -26.48 -9.55 -5.19
C LEU A 2 -25.07 -9.35 -5.79
N THR A 3 -24.67 -10.22 -6.71
CA THR A 3 -23.35 -10.12 -7.35
C THR A 3 -23.37 -8.94 -8.32
N ILE A 4 -22.99 -7.77 -7.82
CA ILE A 4 -22.85 -6.57 -8.65
C ILE A 4 -21.56 -6.65 -9.43
N GLN A 5 -21.65 -6.58 -10.76
CA GLN A 5 -20.49 -6.67 -11.64
C GLN A 5 -19.59 -5.43 -11.55
N ASN A 6 -20.15 -4.24 -11.28
CA ASN A 6 -19.37 -3.01 -11.08
C ASN A 6 -19.96 -2.14 -9.96
N PRO A 7 -19.44 -2.24 -8.72
CA PRO A 7 -19.98 -1.54 -7.56
C PRO A 7 -19.82 -0.01 -7.63
N LYS A 8 -18.97 0.52 -8.52
CA LYS A 8 -18.77 1.98 -8.66
C LYS A 8 -19.89 2.68 -9.46
N THR A 9 -20.62 1.93 -10.27
CA THR A 9 -21.66 2.46 -11.17
C THR A 9 -23.05 1.98 -10.79
N PHE A 10 -23.16 1.14 -9.77
CA PHE A 10 -24.42 0.53 -9.38
C PHE A 10 -25.16 1.43 -8.40
N ASP A 11 -26.38 1.78 -8.79
CA ASP A 11 -27.25 2.64 -7.99
C ASP A 11 -28.08 1.80 -7.01
N TRP A 12 -27.63 1.77 -5.77
CA TRP A 12 -28.32 1.07 -4.68
C TRP A 12 -29.64 1.73 -4.29
N ALA A 13 -29.78 3.05 -4.46
CA ALA A 13 -30.94 3.79 -4.00
C ALA A 13 -32.16 3.58 -4.91
N ASN A 14 -31.92 3.32 -6.20
CA ASN A 14 -32.97 3.12 -7.20
C ASN A 14 -33.16 1.65 -7.61
N MET A 15 -32.71 0.70 -6.78
CA MET A 15 -32.94 -0.72 -7.00
C MET A 15 -34.44 -1.05 -6.86
N SER A 16 -34.93 -2.02 -7.65
CA SER A 16 -36.32 -2.45 -7.52
C SER A 16 -36.55 -3.10 -6.16
N LEU A 17 -37.74 -2.88 -5.57
CA LEU A 17 -38.09 -3.47 -4.28
C LEU A 17 -38.00 -5.01 -4.32
N SER A 18 -38.33 -5.63 -5.46
CA SER A 18 -38.23 -7.08 -5.64
C SER A 18 -36.79 -7.55 -5.49
N ASP A 19 -35.85 -6.90 -6.18
CA ASP A 19 -34.43 -7.25 -6.11
C ASP A 19 -33.84 -6.99 -4.72
N CYS A 20 -34.26 -5.91 -4.06
CA CYS A 20 -33.89 -5.64 -2.66
C CYS A 20 -34.37 -6.76 -1.73
N CYS A 21 -35.63 -7.17 -1.85
CA CYS A 21 -36.22 -8.24 -1.05
C CYS A 21 -35.51 -9.56 -1.29
N GLU A 22 -35.25 -9.92 -2.55
CA GLU A 22 -34.56 -11.15 -2.91
C GLU A 22 -33.11 -11.16 -2.40
N GLY A 23 -32.39 -10.05 -2.59
CA GLY A 23 -31.01 -9.87 -2.11
C GLY A 23 -30.91 -10.01 -0.59
N ASN A 24 -31.75 -9.29 0.16
CA ASN A 24 -31.78 -9.33 1.62
C ASN A 24 -32.20 -10.70 2.16
N ALA A 25 -33.17 -11.35 1.50
CA ALA A 25 -33.58 -12.71 1.85
C ALA A 25 -32.45 -13.72 1.63
N MET A 26 -31.74 -13.62 0.51
CA MET A 26 -30.56 -14.44 0.25
C MET A 26 -29.45 -14.20 1.26
N ASP A 27 -29.15 -12.95 1.60
CA ASP A 27 -28.10 -12.62 2.57
C ASP A 27 -28.44 -13.18 3.96
N SER A 28 -29.70 -13.05 4.39
CA SER A 28 -30.16 -13.61 5.67
C SER A 28 -30.08 -15.14 5.67
N TYR A 29 -30.61 -15.78 4.61
CA TYR A 29 -30.63 -17.23 4.49
C TYR A 29 -29.23 -17.85 4.43
N PHE A 30 -28.35 -17.31 3.60
CA PHE A 30 -26.99 -17.83 3.47
C PHE A 30 -26.11 -17.50 4.67
N THR A 31 -26.29 -16.34 5.31
CA THR A 31 -25.59 -16.03 6.58
C THR A 31 -25.88 -17.10 7.63
N LEU A 32 -27.15 -17.45 7.84
CA LEU A 32 -27.51 -18.49 8.80
C LEU A 32 -26.94 -19.86 8.40
N LYS A 33 -27.10 -20.24 7.13
CA LYS A 33 -26.57 -21.52 6.63
C LYS A 33 -25.04 -21.63 6.78
N LEU A 34 -24.32 -20.53 6.56
CA LEU A 34 -22.87 -20.48 6.77
C LEU A 34 -22.52 -20.53 8.25
N PHE A 35 -23.27 -19.82 9.10
CA PHE A 35 -23.08 -19.87 10.54
C PHE A 35 -23.18 -21.30 11.07
N ASP A 36 -24.23 -22.03 10.71
CA ASP A 36 -24.41 -23.43 11.12
C ASP A 36 -23.24 -24.30 10.66
N LEU A 37 -22.87 -24.19 9.37
CA LEU A 37 -21.77 -24.96 8.79
C LEU A 37 -20.42 -24.66 9.44
N ILE A 38 -20.18 -23.41 9.84
CA ILE A 38 -18.94 -22.98 10.48
C ILE A 38 -18.92 -23.46 11.93
N CYS A 39 -20.01 -23.33 12.67
CA CYS A 39 -20.10 -23.79 14.06
C CYS A 39 -19.78 -25.29 14.18
N ASP A 40 -20.27 -26.10 13.24
CA ASP A 40 -19.98 -27.54 13.19
C ASP A 40 -18.49 -27.87 12.92
N LYS A 41 -17.75 -26.94 12.34
CA LYS A 41 -16.34 -27.12 11.93
C LYS A 41 -15.33 -26.46 12.86
N LEU A 42 -15.78 -25.58 13.74
CA LEU A 42 -14.91 -24.89 14.67
C LEU A 42 -14.56 -25.80 15.84
N ASP A 43 -13.27 -25.86 16.18
CA ASP A 43 -12.83 -26.50 17.42
C ASP A 43 -13.21 -25.65 18.64
N PRO A 44 -13.29 -26.23 19.85
CA PRO A 44 -13.74 -25.53 21.04
C PRO A 44 -12.92 -24.28 21.41
N ASN A 45 -11.60 -24.27 21.13
CA ASN A 45 -10.77 -23.12 21.47
C ASN A 45 -11.03 -21.95 20.50
N THR A 46 -11.20 -22.25 19.21
CA THR A 46 -11.56 -21.23 18.22
C THR A 46 -12.97 -20.70 18.45
N PHE A 47 -13.92 -21.57 18.81
CA PHE A 47 -15.27 -21.14 19.18
C PHE A 47 -15.25 -20.19 20.38
N TYR A 48 -14.49 -20.52 21.43
CA TYR A 48 -14.32 -19.65 22.60
C TYR A 48 -13.73 -18.28 22.22
N LEU A 49 -12.72 -18.23 21.35
CA LEU A 49 -12.14 -16.97 20.86
C LEU A 49 -13.19 -16.12 20.13
N VAL A 50 -13.96 -16.74 19.23
CA VAL A 50 -15.00 -16.03 18.47
C VAL A 50 -16.08 -15.49 19.41
N GLU A 51 -16.59 -16.32 20.31
CA GLU A 51 -17.70 -15.97 21.19
C GLU A 51 -17.30 -14.98 22.30
N LYS A 52 -16.18 -15.23 22.99
CA LYS A 52 -15.81 -14.48 24.20
C LYS A 52 -14.86 -13.33 23.96
N VAL A 53 -14.23 -13.26 22.78
CA VAL A 53 -13.30 -12.18 22.45
C VAL A 53 -13.79 -11.36 21.27
N LEU A 54 -14.05 -11.99 20.12
CA LEU A 54 -14.40 -11.23 18.91
C LEU A 54 -15.81 -10.63 19.00
N ALA A 55 -16.81 -11.40 19.42
CA ALA A 55 -18.18 -10.89 19.53
C ALA A 55 -18.30 -9.78 20.59
N GLU A 56 -17.62 -9.93 21.72
CA GLU A 56 -17.56 -8.91 22.80
C GLU A 56 -16.79 -7.65 22.38
N ALA A 57 -15.75 -7.78 21.54
CA ALA A 57 -15.00 -6.63 21.03
C ALA A 57 -15.73 -5.88 19.91
N ASN A 58 -16.68 -6.51 19.23
CA ASN A 58 -17.41 -5.91 18.11
C ASN A 58 -18.09 -4.58 18.44
N PRO A 59 -18.88 -4.42 19.52
CA PRO A 59 -19.46 -3.12 19.87
C PRO A 59 -18.39 -2.06 20.16
N ILE A 60 -17.25 -2.44 20.75
CA ILE A 60 -16.15 -1.51 21.02
C ILE A 60 -15.55 -1.00 19.70
N PHE A 61 -15.34 -1.88 18.73
CA PHE A 61 -14.84 -1.46 17.41
C PHE A 61 -15.85 -0.59 16.66
N ALA A 62 -17.14 -0.92 16.75
CA ALA A 62 -18.21 -0.09 16.17
C ALA A 62 -18.23 1.31 16.79
N ASP A 63 -18.04 1.42 18.11
CA ASP A 63 -17.95 2.71 18.81
C ASP A 63 -16.71 3.49 18.38
N ILE A 64 -15.54 2.84 18.28
CA ILE A 64 -14.31 3.48 17.79
C ILE A 64 -14.47 4.00 16.36
N GLU A 65 -15.09 3.21 15.48
CA GLU A 65 -15.34 3.61 14.09
C GLU A 65 -16.33 4.78 14.02
N TYR A 66 -17.40 4.72 14.80
CA TYR A 66 -18.41 5.78 14.85
C TYR A 66 -17.83 7.11 15.39
N GLN A 67 -17.04 7.04 16.46
CA GLN A 67 -16.39 8.22 17.05
C GLN A 67 -15.33 8.80 16.10
N GLY A 68 -14.64 7.94 15.37
CA GLY A 68 -13.54 8.30 14.50
C GLY A 68 -12.37 8.91 15.26
N MET A 69 -11.46 9.55 14.52
CA MET A 69 -10.30 10.22 15.09
C MET A 69 -10.23 11.65 14.55
N PRO A 70 -10.22 12.69 15.40
CA PRO A 70 -10.08 14.06 14.94
C PRO A 70 -8.67 14.26 14.38
N VAL A 71 -8.59 14.70 13.12
CA VAL A 71 -7.32 15.00 12.43
C VAL A 71 -7.31 16.46 12.02
N ASP A 72 -6.22 17.17 12.35
CA ASP A 72 -6.02 18.54 11.90
C ASP A 72 -5.70 18.57 10.39
N SER A 73 -6.74 18.85 9.60
CA SER A 73 -6.64 18.95 8.15
C SER A 73 -5.76 20.13 7.68
N VAL A 74 -5.61 21.19 8.49
CA VAL A 74 -4.79 22.36 8.15
C VAL A 74 -3.31 21.99 8.32
N ALA A 75 -2.96 21.38 9.44
CA ALA A 75 -1.61 20.85 9.66
C ALA A 75 -1.24 19.83 8.57
N LEU A 76 -2.15 18.89 8.24
CA LEU A 76 -1.91 17.89 7.20
C LEU A 76 -1.67 18.51 5.82
N LYS A 77 -2.44 19.54 5.45
CA LYS A 77 -2.24 20.30 4.20
C LYS A 77 -0.92 21.05 4.19
N SER A 78 -0.53 21.64 5.32
CA SER A 78 0.76 22.34 5.46
C SER A 78 1.93 21.38 5.26
N VAL A 79 1.92 20.23 5.93
CA VAL A 79 2.94 19.19 5.78
C VAL A 79 2.95 18.64 4.35
N GLY A 80 1.78 18.40 3.76
CA GLY A 80 1.67 17.96 2.37
C GLY A 80 2.29 18.95 1.38
N LYS A 81 2.13 20.25 1.61
CA LYS A 81 2.79 21.30 0.81
C LYS A 81 4.31 21.27 0.99
N GLN A 82 4.79 21.22 2.23
CA GLN A 82 6.22 21.17 2.53
C GLN A 82 6.91 19.97 1.88
N LEU A 83 6.28 18.78 1.93
CA LEU A 83 6.80 17.58 1.29
C LEU A 83 6.80 17.69 -0.24
N ARG A 84 5.78 18.32 -0.82
CA ARG A 84 5.74 18.57 -2.26
C ARG A 84 6.87 19.49 -2.70
N ASP A 85 7.05 20.61 -2.00
CA ASP A 85 8.09 21.59 -2.31
C ASP A 85 9.48 20.91 -2.19
N LYS A 86 9.72 20.15 -1.12
CA LYS A 86 10.97 19.40 -0.93
C LYS A 86 11.20 18.35 -2.02
N ASN A 87 10.16 17.61 -2.43
CA ASN A 87 10.29 16.61 -3.51
C ASN A 87 10.65 17.27 -4.85
N ILE A 88 10.13 18.47 -5.13
CA ILE A 88 10.50 19.22 -6.33
C ILE A 88 11.96 19.63 -6.25
N ASP A 89 12.39 20.22 -5.12
CA ASP A 89 13.78 20.64 -4.92
C ASP A 89 14.75 19.46 -5.04
N ASP A 90 14.44 18.32 -4.40
CA ASP A 90 15.26 17.10 -4.46
C ASP A 90 15.30 16.54 -5.90
N THR A 91 14.20 16.61 -6.64
CA THR A 91 14.13 16.15 -8.04
C THR A 91 14.95 17.06 -8.96
N ASP A 92 14.83 18.38 -8.80
CA ASP A 92 15.61 19.34 -9.58
C ASP A 92 17.12 19.21 -9.30
N ASN A 93 17.50 18.96 -8.05
CA ASN A 93 18.87 18.65 -7.66
C ASN A 93 19.39 17.38 -8.35
N LEU A 94 18.56 16.34 -8.48
CA LEU A 94 18.95 15.12 -9.18
C LEU A 94 19.10 15.34 -10.69
N TYR A 95 18.23 16.14 -11.32
CA TYR A 95 18.36 16.48 -12.74
C TYR A 95 19.48 17.48 -13.06
N ALA A 96 20.13 18.06 -12.04
CA ALA A 96 21.33 18.88 -12.23
C ALA A 96 22.55 18.02 -12.64
N PHE A 97 22.54 16.73 -12.32
CA PHE A 97 23.61 15.80 -12.72
C PHE A 97 23.44 15.38 -14.18
N LYS A 98 24.53 15.45 -14.96
CA LYS A 98 24.53 15.12 -16.40
C LYS A 98 24.13 13.67 -16.69
N GLN A 99 24.33 12.80 -15.72
CA GLN A 99 24.01 11.37 -15.76
C GLN A 99 22.51 11.09 -15.69
N VAL A 100 21.70 12.05 -15.24
CA VAL A 100 20.26 11.92 -15.08
C VAL A 100 19.56 12.71 -16.19
N LEU A 101 18.73 12.03 -16.99
CA LEU A 101 17.98 12.67 -18.07
C LEU A 101 16.65 13.19 -17.53
N LYS A 102 16.17 14.33 -18.04
CA LYS A 102 14.87 14.91 -17.65
C LYS A 102 13.66 14.01 -17.96
N THR A 103 13.84 13.00 -18.82
CA THR A 103 12.81 12.00 -19.13
C THR A 103 12.78 10.83 -18.17
N ASP A 104 13.80 10.67 -17.32
CA ASP A 104 13.87 9.56 -16.39
C ASP A 104 12.89 9.75 -15.23
N ASN A 105 12.18 8.69 -14.87
CA ASN A 105 11.32 8.67 -13.71
C ASN A 105 12.10 8.18 -12.48
N ILE A 106 12.50 9.08 -11.60
CA ILE A 106 13.27 8.76 -10.39
C ILE A 106 12.49 7.85 -9.41
N SER A 107 11.17 7.80 -9.51
CA SER A 107 10.35 6.87 -8.72
C SER A 107 10.27 5.46 -9.32
N SER A 108 10.73 5.26 -10.56
CA SER A 108 10.76 3.98 -11.25
C SER A 108 12.00 3.19 -10.84
N THR A 109 11.79 2.02 -10.26
CA THR A 109 12.86 1.05 -9.97
C THR A 109 13.67 0.70 -11.22
N LYS A 110 13.01 0.64 -12.39
CA LYS A 110 13.65 0.34 -13.67
C LYS A 110 14.63 1.45 -14.06
N ASP A 111 14.17 2.69 -14.02
CA ASP A 111 14.95 3.85 -14.45
C ASP A 111 16.11 4.10 -13.50
N LEU A 112 15.91 3.88 -12.18
CA LEU A 112 17.00 3.92 -11.20
C LEU A 112 18.09 2.87 -11.46
N ILE A 113 17.71 1.64 -11.82
CA ILE A 113 18.69 0.59 -12.19
C ILE A 113 19.48 1.03 -13.43
N GLU A 114 18.80 1.63 -14.42
CA GLU A 114 19.45 2.14 -15.61
C GLU A 114 20.44 3.27 -15.27
N ILE A 115 19.98 4.30 -14.56
CA ILE A 115 20.80 5.46 -14.18
C ILE A 115 22.02 5.05 -13.35
N LEU A 116 21.83 4.18 -12.35
CA LEU A 116 22.89 3.84 -11.40
C LEU A 116 23.88 2.82 -11.94
N TYR A 117 23.44 1.83 -12.72
CA TYR A 117 24.25 0.63 -12.98
C TYR A 117 24.45 0.28 -14.45
N THR A 118 23.41 0.37 -15.29
CA THR A 118 23.44 -0.30 -16.62
C THR A 118 23.50 0.63 -17.82
N ARG A 119 23.16 1.91 -17.67
CA ARG A 119 23.17 2.87 -18.77
C ARG A 119 24.57 3.42 -18.98
N GLU A 120 25.05 3.32 -20.22
CA GLU A 120 26.29 3.95 -20.66
C GLU A 120 26.16 5.49 -20.58
N GLY A 121 27.10 6.13 -19.88
CA GLY A 121 27.04 7.56 -19.55
C GLY A 121 26.15 7.90 -18.35
N GLY A 122 25.61 6.90 -17.65
CA GLY A 122 25.01 7.04 -16.32
C GLY A 122 26.07 7.16 -15.22
N PHE A 123 25.77 6.67 -14.01
CA PHE A 123 26.76 6.60 -12.93
C PHE A 123 27.65 5.36 -13.00
N GLU A 124 27.23 4.32 -13.72
CA GLU A 124 28.01 3.09 -13.98
C GLU A 124 28.59 2.44 -12.71
N LEU A 125 27.85 2.55 -11.61
CA LEU A 125 28.26 1.98 -10.33
C LEU A 125 28.14 0.46 -10.37
N TYR A 126 28.97 -0.21 -9.57
CA TYR A 126 28.84 -1.64 -9.38
C TYR A 126 27.68 -1.92 -8.40
N PRO A 127 26.69 -2.74 -8.79
CA PRO A 127 25.56 -3.02 -7.92
C PRO A 127 26.00 -3.86 -6.72
N PRO A 128 25.75 -3.40 -5.48
CA PRO A 128 26.23 -4.11 -4.29
C PRO A 128 25.40 -5.36 -4.00
N ASP A 129 24.16 -5.41 -4.49
CA ASP A 129 23.28 -6.57 -4.33
C ASP A 129 22.39 -6.78 -5.57
N LYS A 130 21.94 -8.02 -5.76
CA LYS A 130 21.09 -8.46 -6.88
C LYS A 130 19.85 -9.19 -6.36
N THR A 131 18.73 -8.96 -7.03
CA THR A 131 17.48 -9.71 -6.81
C THR A 131 17.66 -11.20 -7.11
N ASN A 132 16.75 -12.04 -6.63
CA ASN A 132 16.72 -13.49 -6.92
C ASN A 132 16.73 -13.83 -8.43
N LYS A 133 16.33 -12.88 -9.29
CA LYS A 133 16.36 -13.01 -10.76
C LYS A 133 17.67 -12.52 -11.39
N GLY A 134 18.70 -12.24 -10.59
CA GLY A 134 20.02 -11.78 -11.03
C GLY A 134 20.09 -10.31 -11.46
N LYS A 135 18.99 -9.56 -11.37
CA LYS A 135 18.98 -8.12 -11.71
C LYS A 135 19.48 -7.26 -10.56
N PRO A 136 20.20 -6.16 -10.81
CA PRO A 136 20.59 -5.20 -9.78
C PRO A 136 19.41 -4.75 -8.91
N SER A 137 19.64 -4.61 -7.61
CA SER A 137 18.62 -4.13 -6.68
C SER A 137 18.76 -2.61 -6.45
N VAL A 138 17.63 -1.93 -6.30
CA VAL A 138 17.53 -0.53 -5.84
C VAL A 138 16.62 -0.45 -4.61
N SER A 139 16.58 -1.52 -3.82
CA SER A 139 15.90 -1.51 -2.53
C SER A 139 16.57 -0.52 -1.57
N ALA A 140 15.82 0.03 -0.62
CA ALA A 140 16.37 0.99 0.35
C ALA A 140 17.62 0.46 1.10
N PRO A 141 17.70 -0.83 1.52
CA PRO A 141 18.94 -1.39 2.06
C PRO A 141 20.11 -1.37 1.09
N THR A 142 19.87 -1.75 -0.18
CA THR A 142 20.91 -1.77 -1.22
C THR A 142 21.46 -0.37 -1.50
N LEU A 143 20.59 0.64 -1.55
CA LEU A 143 20.99 2.04 -1.76
C LEU A 143 21.80 2.61 -0.58
N LYS A 144 21.51 2.18 0.66
CA LYS A 144 22.32 2.57 1.83
C LYS A 144 23.73 2.00 1.76
N LEU A 145 23.87 0.71 1.43
CA LEU A 145 25.18 0.08 1.24
C LEU A 145 25.98 0.78 0.13
N LEU A 146 25.30 1.11 -0.98
CA LEU A 146 25.93 1.85 -2.07
C LEU A 146 26.44 3.22 -1.60
N LEU A 147 25.64 3.94 -0.83
CA LEU A 147 26.02 5.24 -0.26
C LEU A 147 27.22 5.12 0.70
N GLU A 148 27.24 4.09 1.54
CA GLU A 148 28.37 3.80 2.43
C GLU A 148 29.65 3.57 1.63
N PHE A 149 29.62 2.72 0.61
CA PHE A 149 30.77 2.48 -0.27
C PHE A 149 31.25 3.74 -0.98
N VAL A 150 30.33 4.59 -1.48
CA VAL A 150 30.69 5.86 -2.11
C VAL A 150 31.37 6.79 -1.10
N ASN A 151 30.84 6.89 0.12
CA ASN A 151 31.42 7.74 1.17
C ASN A 151 32.81 7.24 1.61
N GLU A 152 33.00 5.93 1.74
CA GLU A 152 34.31 5.34 2.06
C GLU A 152 35.35 5.65 0.97
N GLU A 153 34.98 5.52 -0.31
CA GLU A 153 35.88 5.81 -1.42
C GLU A 153 36.19 7.31 -1.54
N LEU A 154 35.23 8.18 -1.23
CA LEU A 154 35.48 9.62 -1.15
C LEU A 154 36.41 10.01 0.01
N ALA A 155 36.31 9.32 1.15
CA ALA A 155 37.16 9.58 2.32
C ALA A 155 38.61 9.10 2.17
N LYS A 156 38.88 8.20 1.22
CA LYS A 156 40.24 7.72 0.89
C LYS A 156 41.01 8.65 -0.07
N LYS A 157 40.34 9.65 -0.64
CA LYS A 157 40.95 10.69 -1.48
C LYS A 157 41.37 11.90 -0.66
#